data_AF-A0AA91TRF8-F1
#
_entry.id   AF-A0AA91TRF8-F1
#
_cell.length_a   1.000
_cell.length_b   1.000
_cell.length_c   1.000
_cell.angle_alpha   90.00
_cell.angle_beta   90.00
_cell.angle_gamma   90.00
#
_symmetry.space_group_name_H-M   'P 1'
#
loop_
_entity.id
_entity.type
_entity.pdbx_description
1 polymer ?
#
loop_
_entity_poly.entity_id
_entity_poly.type
_entity_poly.pdbx_seq_one_letter_code
_entity_poly.pdbx_strand_id
1 'polypeptide(L)'
;MLGSFFVGSIWILKWTYGKFFTYMGINMAFDSMFTYVIVPYLTKFGIASLVRISKMQLMYVFTVLALILYAFQFLYEKIPFNRWKLKHTE
;
A
#
# COMPACT_ATOMS: atom_id res chain seq x y z
N MET A 1 -16.10 -1.96 1.51
CA MET A 1 -15.49 -0.61 1.59
C MET A 1 -13.99 -0.79 1.56
N LEU A 2 -13.31 -0.37 0.48
CA LEU A 2 -11.84 -0.34 0.48
C LEU A 2 -11.43 0.67 1.56
N GLY A 3 -10.82 0.20 2.64
CA GLY A 3 -10.48 1.04 3.79
C GLY A 3 -9.55 2.19 3.38
N SER A 4 -9.63 3.31 4.11
CA SER A 4 -8.84 4.52 3.85
C SER A 4 -7.34 4.25 3.68
N PHE A 5 -6.84 3.23 4.39
CA PHE A 5 -5.47 2.75 4.28
C PHE A 5 -5.12 2.25 2.86
N PHE A 6 -6.00 1.44 2.27
CA PHE A 6 -5.79 0.87 0.93
C PHE A 6 -5.75 1.95 -0.15
N VAL A 7 -6.60 2.97 -0.03
CA VAL A 7 -6.59 4.15 -0.93
C VAL A 7 -5.26 4.91 -0.78
N GLY A 8 -4.76 5.07 0.45
CA GLY A 8 -3.46 5.65 0.73
C GLY A 8 -2.32 4.90 0.05
N SER A 9 -2.27 3.57 0.18
CA SER A 9 -1.25 2.73 -0.46
C SER A 9 -1.28 2.83 -1.99
N ILE A 10 -2.46 2.87 -2.62
CA ILE A 10 -2.59 3.10 -4.07
C ILE A 10 -2.04 4.47 -4.47
N TRP A 11 -2.29 5.49 -3.66
CA TRP A 11 -1.83 6.84 -3.96
C TRP A 11 -0.29 6.93 -3.86
N ILE A 12 0.30 6.35 -2.81
CA ILE A 12 1.75 6.22 -2.66
C ILE A 12 2.35 5.47 -3.85
N LEU A 13 1.79 4.32 -4.19
CA LEU A 13 2.21 3.52 -5.33
C LEU A 13 2.18 4.34 -6.63
N LYS A 14 1.07 5.04 -6.91
CA LYS A 14 0.92 5.87 -8.11
C LYS A 14 2.01 6.93 -8.25
N TRP A 15 2.46 7.51 -7.13
CA TRP A 15 3.44 8.62 -7.13
C TRP A 15 4.88 8.13 -7.11
N THR A 16 5.11 6.92 -6.64
CA THR A 16 6.46 6.34 -6.48
C THR A 16 6.73 5.18 -7.44
N TYR A 17 5.78 4.92 -8.35
CA TYR A 17 5.86 3.86 -9.33
C TYR A 17 7.12 3.96 -10.20
N GLY A 18 7.73 2.83 -10.51
CA GLY A 18 8.99 2.74 -11.27
C GLY A 18 10.26 2.79 -10.42
N LYS A 19 10.20 3.19 -9.14
CA LYS A 19 11.34 3.17 -8.21
C LYS A 19 11.02 2.31 -6.99
N PHE A 20 11.31 1.01 -7.08
CA PHE A 20 11.01 0.02 -6.03
C PHE A 20 11.46 0.45 -4.62
N PHE A 21 12.72 0.87 -4.47
CA PHE A 21 13.26 1.28 -3.17
C PHE A 21 12.58 2.54 -2.60
N THR A 22 12.22 3.50 -3.46
CA THR A 22 11.52 4.71 -3.06
C THR A 22 10.09 4.41 -2.63
N TYR A 23 9.38 3.56 -3.37
CA TYR A 23 8.05 3.06 -2.99
C TYR A 23 8.11 2.34 -1.64
N MET A 24 9.03 1.38 -1.49
CA MET A 24 9.16 0.59 -0.26
C MET A 24 9.45 1.49 0.95
N GLY A 25 10.37 2.45 0.81
CA GLY A 25 10.73 3.37 1.89
C GLY A 25 9.56 4.30 2.30
N ILE A 26 8.86 4.89 1.34
CA ILE A 26 7.71 5.77 1.64
C ILE A 26 6.55 4.97 2.21
N ASN A 27 6.27 3.77 1.68
CA ASN A 27 5.20 2.93 2.20
C ASN A 27 5.51 2.47 3.62
N MET A 28 6.74 2.01 3.92
CA MET A 28 7.15 1.68 5.29
C MET A 28 7.07 2.88 6.24
N ALA A 29 7.46 4.08 5.79
CA ALA A 29 7.34 5.28 6.60
C ALA A 29 5.86 5.56 6.95
N PHE A 30 4.98 5.50 5.96
CA PHE A 30 3.54 5.70 6.16
C PHE A 30 2.92 4.64 7.05
N ASP A 31 3.27 3.37 6.83
CA ASP A 31 2.81 2.22 7.62
C ASP A 31 3.29 2.33 9.07
N SER A 32 4.52 2.80 9.29
CA SER A 32 5.05 3.07 10.62
C SER A 32 4.31 4.23 11.31
N MET A 33 4.06 5.35 10.60
CA MET A 33 3.26 6.45 11.13
C MET A 33 1.86 5.98 11.51
N PHE A 34 1.22 5.17 10.68
CA PHE A 34 -0.08 4.59 10.98
C PHE A 34 -0.03 3.68 12.22
N THR A 35 0.96 2.79 12.30
CA THR A 35 1.09 1.81 13.39
C THR A 35 1.47 2.45 14.73
N TYR A 36 2.29 3.50 14.72
CA TYR A 36 2.79 4.13 15.94
C TYR A 36 1.99 5.37 16.37
N VAL A 37 1.28 6.03 15.45
CA VAL A 37 0.44 7.19 15.77
C VAL A 37 -1.04 6.79 15.75
N ILE A 38 -1.55 6.31 14.62
CA ILE A 38 -2.99 6.12 14.42
C ILE A 38 -3.51 4.94 15.27
N VAL A 39 -2.83 3.80 15.24
CA VAL A 39 -3.23 2.61 16.02
C VAL A 39 -3.37 2.88 17.51
N PRO A 40 -2.39 3.46 18.25
CA PRO A 40 -2.57 3.74 19.68
C PRO A 40 -3.70 4.74 19.96
N TYR A 41 -3.95 5.71 19.07
CA TYR A 41 -5.12 6.57 19.16
C TYR A 41 -6.43 5.75 19.06
N LEU A 42 -6.57 4.87 18.05
CA LEU A 42 -7.76 4.01 17.94
C LEU A 42 -7.90 3.00 19.10
N THR A 43 -6.77 2.53 19.64
CA THR A 43 -6.75 1.63 20.81
C THR A 43 -7.28 2.35 22.05
N LYS A 44 -6.95 3.64 22.20
CA LYS A 44 -7.42 4.49 23.29
C LYS A 44 -8.93 4.79 23.21
N PHE A 45 -9.49 4.83 22.00
CA PHE A 45 -10.94 4.97 21.77
C PHE A 45 -11.72 3.65 21.87
N GLY A 46 -11.08 2.51 22.16
CA GLY A 46 -11.74 1.21 22.29
C GLY A 46 -12.25 0.60 20.98
N ILE A 47 -12.00 1.25 19.84
CA ILE A 47 -12.44 0.82 18.50
C ILE A 47 -11.55 -0.32 18.00
N ALA A 48 -10.25 -0.26 18.31
CA ALA A 48 -9.29 -1.31 17.99
C ALA A 48 -8.84 -1.98 19.29
N SER A 49 -9.46 -3.10 19.65
CA SER A 49 -8.86 -4.01 20.62
C SER A 49 -7.67 -4.68 19.94
N LEU A 50 -6.53 -3.99 19.91
CA LEU A 50 -5.23 -4.53 19.49
C LEU A 50 -4.71 -5.59 20.49
N VAL A 51 -5.62 -6.25 21.21
CA VAL A 51 -5.36 -7.22 22.28
C VAL A 51 -4.82 -8.54 21.71
N ARG A 52 -4.93 -8.78 20.40
CA ARG A 52 -4.44 -10.02 19.76
C ARG A 52 -3.36 -9.87 18.70
N ILE A 53 -3.19 -8.71 18.06
CA ILE A 53 -2.17 -8.52 17.01
C ILE A 53 -1.02 -7.67 17.53
N SER A 54 0.19 -8.24 17.51
CA SER A 54 1.41 -7.50 17.85
C SER A 54 1.72 -6.45 16.78
N LYS A 55 2.28 -5.30 17.18
CA LYS A 55 2.74 -4.24 16.27
C LYS A 55 3.66 -4.77 15.16
N MET A 56 4.50 -5.76 15.50
CA MET A 56 5.38 -6.41 14.53
C MET A 56 4.60 -7.23 13.50
N GLN A 57 3.55 -7.95 13.91
CA GLN A 57 2.69 -8.68 12.99
C GLN A 57 1.96 -7.74 12.04
N LEU A 58 1.50 -6.59 12.56
CA LEU A 58 0.84 -5.56 11.74
C LEU A 58 1.79 -4.99 10.67
N MET A 59 3.03 -4.66 11.05
CA MET A 59 4.07 -4.23 10.10
C MET A 59 4.38 -5.29 9.04
N TYR A 60 4.45 -6.57 9.43
CA TYR A 60 4.64 -7.66 8.48
C TYR A 60 3.50 -7.73 7.46
N VAL A 61 2.25 -7.63 7.92
CA VAL A 61 1.08 -7.63 7.04
C VAL A 61 1.15 -6.46 6.05
N PHE A 62 1.45 -5.26 6.52
CA PHE A 62 1.58 -4.09 5.64
C PHE A 62 2.71 -4.23 4.62
N THR A 63 3.86 -4.77 5.03
CA THR A 63 4.99 -5.02 4.14
C THR A 63 4.64 -6.03 3.04
N VAL A 64 3.97 -7.14 3.40
CA VAL A 64 3.50 -8.14 2.44
C VAL A 64 2.46 -7.54 1.49
N LEU A 65 1.53 -6.74 2.02
CA LEU A 65 0.54 -6.04 1.20
C LEU A 65 1.20 -5.10 0.19
N ALA A 66 2.21 -4.34 0.62
CA ALA A 66 2.98 -3.42 -0.21
C ALA A 66 3.66 -4.14 -1.38
N LEU A 67 4.26 -5.31 -1.10
CA LEU A 67 4.89 -6.16 -2.10
C LEU A 67 3.88 -6.70 -3.11
N ILE A 68 2.74 -7.21 -2.64
CA ILE A 68 1.65 -7.70 -3.50
C ILE A 68 1.15 -6.57 -4.40
N LEU A 69 0.94 -5.37 -3.85
CA LEU A 69 0.45 -4.21 -4.59
C LEU A 69 1.43 -3.80 -5.71
N TYR A 70 2.72 -3.75 -5.39
CA TYR A 70 3.77 -3.43 -6.37
C TYR A 70 3.89 -4.51 -7.45
N ALA A 71 3.84 -5.78 -7.06
CA ALA A 71 3.86 -6.89 -8.00
C ALA A 71 2.63 -6.87 -8.92
N PHE A 72 1.44 -6.57 -8.40
CA PHE A 72 0.23 -6.43 -9.18
C PHE A 72 0.34 -5.30 -10.21
N GLN A 73 0.85 -4.13 -9.80
CA GLN A 73 1.07 -3.00 -10.69
C GLN A 73 2.08 -3.32 -11.79
N PHE A 74 3.18 -4.00 -11.44
CA PHE A 74 4.18 -4.45 -12.40
C PHE A 74 3.62 -5.44 -13.42
N LEU A 75 2.80 -6.39 -12.96
CA LEU A 75 2.09 -7.33 -13.84
C LEU A 75 1.10 -6.59 -14.74
N TYR A 76 0.35 -5.63 -14.20
CA TYR A 76 -0.60 -4.82 -14.97
C TYR A 76 0.08 -4.02 -16.08
N GLU A 77 1.26 -3.45 -15.82
CA GLU A 77 2.01 -2.73 -16.85
C GLU A 77 2.61 -3.68 -17.90
N LYS A 78 3.02 -4.89 -17.50
CA LYS A 78 3.50 -5.91 -18.43
C LYS A 78 2.40 -6.57 -19.25
N ILE A 79 1.17 -6.62 -18.74
CA ILE A 79 0.01 -7.07 -19.50
C ILE A 79 -0.33 -5.95 -20.50
N PRO A 80 -0.23 -6.17 -21.82
CA PRO A 80 -0.46 -5.14 -22.82
C PRO A 80 -1.96 -4.86 -22.97
N PHE A 81 -2.62 -4.31 -21.94
CA PHE A 81 -4.04 -3.98 -22.00
C PHE A 81 -4.30 -2.76 -22.91
N ASN A 82 -3.30 -1.89 -23.14
CA ASN A 82 -3.49 -0.63 -23.87
C ASN A 82 -2.69 -0.46 -25.18
N ARG A 83 -2.20 -1.53 -25.83
CA ARG A 83 -1.66 -1.39 -27.21
C ARG A 83 -2.74 -1.14 -28.27
N TRP A 84 -4.02 -1.24 -27.94
CA TRP A 84 -5.12 -0.98 -28.89
C TRP A 84 -5.35 0.50 -29.21
N LYS A 85 -4.94 1.43 -28.32
CA LYS A 85 -5.21 2.87 -28.49
C LYS A 85 -4.15 3.64 -29.27
N LEU A 86 -2.98 3.04 -29.53
CA LEU A 86 -1.89 3.69 -30.28
C LEU A 86 -1.75 3.19 -31.71
N LYS A 87 -2.42 2.10 -32.10
CA LYS A 87 -2.37 1.54 -33.46
C LYS A 87 -3.44 2.09 -34.43
N HIS A 88 -4.28 3.03 -33.98
CA HIS A 88 -5.40 3.59 -34.76
C HIS A 88 -5.28 5.12 -34.96
N THR A 89 -4.10 5.70 -34.70
CA THR A 89 -3.84 7.15 -34.90
C THR A 89 -2.62 7.42 -35.78
N GLU A 90 -2.17 6.41 -36.55
CA GLU A 90 -1.12 6.55 -37.58
C GLU A 90 -1.65 6.06 -38.92
#